data_AF-A0A820Q4X0-F1
#
_entry.id   AF-A0A820Q4X0-F1
#
_cell.length_a   1.000
_cell.length_b   1.000
_cell.length_c   1.000
_cell.angle_alpha   90.00
_cell.angle_beta   90.00
_cell.angle_gamma   90.00
#
_symmetry.space_group_name_H-M   'P 1'
#
loop_
_entity.id
_entity.type
_entity.pdbx_description
1 polymer ?
#
loop_
_entity_poly.entity_id
_entity_poly.type
_entity_poly.pdbx_seq_one_letter_code
_entity_poly.pdbx_strand_id
1 'polypeptide(L)'
;SGYLTGNKTCNSNMFFWFFPAQNGNRSAPVLLWLQGGPGATSLFGLFNEHGPIQVNNDGSLSERPITWNSLYSLLYIDNPVGTGYSFTSNDEGYARSQDDVARDLHSALTQFFQIYTDYASNPFYVTGESYAGKYVPSIGYKIHVENQNPQVKVKINLAGLSMGNGWTDP
;
A
#
# COMPACT_ATOMS: atom_id res chain seq x y z
N SER A 1 2.33 -0.57 12.74
CA SER A 1 1.13 -0.92 11.98
C SER A 1 -0.07 -0.20 12.58
N GLY A 2 -1.19 -0.19 11.89
CA GLY A 2 -2.43 0.44 12.35
C GLY A 2 -3.50 0.43 11.27
N TYR A 3 -4.48 1.32 11.42
CA TYR A 3 -5.59 1.45 10.48
C TYR A 3 -5.65 2.87 9.91
N LEU A 4 -5.96 2.97 8.62
CA LEU A 4 -6.23 4.21 7.92
C LEU A 4 -7.64 4.13 7.33
N THR A 5 -8.47 5.16 7.52
CA THR A 5 -9.86 5.09 7.10
C THR A 5 -9.98 5.33 5.59
N GLY A 6 -10.36 4.31 4.82
CA GLY A 6 -10.60 4.44 3.38
C GLY A 6 -11.91 5.15 3.06
N ASN A 7 -12.99 4.78 3.78
CA ASN A 7 -14.31 5.36 3.61
C ASN A 7 -15.01 5.52 4.96
N LYS A 8 -15.23 6.78 5.38
CA LYS A 8 -15.86 7.11 6.67
C LYS A 8 -17.32 6.70 6.74
N THR A 9 -18.07 6.76 5.63
CA THR A 9 -19.50 6.47 5.59
C THR A 9 -19.81 5.03 5.96
N CYS A 10 -18.97 4.10 5.51
CA CYS A 10 -19.13 2.66 5.80
C CYS A 10 -18.27 2.17 6.98
N ASN A 11 -17.52 3.07 7.63
CA ASN A 11 -16.48 2.71 8.59
C ASN A 11 -15.47 1.70 7.99
N SER A 12 -15.09 1.93 6.74
CA SER A 12 -14.10 1.10 6.03
C SER A 12 -12.69 1.52 6.44
N ASN A 13 -11.95 0.61 7.05
CA ASN A 13 -10.61 0.83 7.58
C ASN A 13 -9.61 -0.15 6.97
N MET A 14 -8.52 0.38 6.44
CA MET A 14 -7.47 -0.38 5.78
C MET A 14 -6.30 -0.61 6.75
N PHE A 15 -5.96 -1.87 6.99
CA PHE A 15 -4.78 -2.21 7.78
C PHE A 15 -3.51 -1.88 7.00
N PHE A 16 -2.55 -1.27 7.69
CA PHE A 16 -1.23 -1.03 7.13
C PHE A 16 -0.11 -1.43 8.09
N TRP A 17 1.04 -1.76 7.51
CA TRP A 17 2.30 -1.88 8.24
C TRP A 17 3.42 -1.20 7.47
N PHE A 18 4.04 -0.21 8.11
CA PHE A 18 5.13 0.56 7.55
C PHE A 18 6.47 0.18 8.20
N PHE A 19 7.50 0.05 7.37
CA PHE A 19 8.88 -0.28 7.73
C PHE A 19 9.81 0.76 7.10
N PRO A 20 10.41 1.68 7.88
CA PRO A 20 11.46 2.57 7.40
C PRO A 20 12.65 1.81 6.82
N ALA A 21 13.37 2.41 5.86
CA ALA A 21 14.58 1.82 5.29
C ALA A 21 15.64 1.56 6.39
N GLN A 22 16.26 0.37 6.36
CA GLN A 22 17.22 -0.07 7.39
C GLN A 22 18.58 0.63 7.30
N ASN A 23 18.91 1.20 6.14
CA ASN A 23 20.19 1.90 5.91
C ASN A 23 20.29 3.28 6.59
N GLY A 24 19.27 3.70 7.35
CA GLY A 24 19.25 4.99 8.04
C GLY A 24 18.98 6.21 7.13
N ASN A 25 18.78 6.00 5.82
CA ASN A 25 18.46 7.08 4.90
C ASN A 25 16.97 7.47 5.05
N ARG A 26 16.72 8.57 5.77
CA ARG A 26 15.36 9.11 5.94
C ARG A 26 14.72 9.61 4.65
N SER A 27 15.52 9.89 3.62
CA SER A 27 15.05 10.29 2.28
C SER A 27 14.91 9.10 1.32
N ALA A 28 15.04 7.86 1.81
CA ALA A 28 14.82 6.67 1.00
C ALA A 28 13.40 6.67 0.39
N PRO A 29 13.25 6.22 -0.87
CA PRO A 29 11.93 6.10 -1.47
C PRO A 29 10.97 5.26 -0.62
N VAL A 30 9.69 5.65 -0.65
CA VAL A 30 8.60 4.88 -0.04
C VAL A 30 7.96 4.03 -1.12
N LEU A 31 7.95 2.72 -0.92
CA LEU A 31 7.27 1.78 -1.80
C LEU A 31 5.97 1.32 -1.11
N LEU A 32 4.83 1.62 -1.71
CA LEU A 32 3.59 0.91 -1.41
C LEU A 32 3.66 -0.47 -2.06
N TRP A 33 3.41 -1.54 -1.30
CA TRP A 33 3.22 -2.90 -1.82
C TRP A 33 1.76 -3.33 -1.72
N LEU A 34 1.21 -3.78 -2.85
CA LEU A 34 -0.14 -4.32 -2.98
C LEU A 34 -0.07 -5.76 -3.51
N GLN A 35 -0.54 -6.71 -2.71
CA GLN A 35 -0.75 -8.07 -3.17
C GLN A 35 -2.03 -8.18 -4.02
N GLY A 36 -2.10 -9.19 -4.89
CA GLY A 36 -3.19 -9.44 -5.83
C GLY A 36 -4.39 -10.19 -5.23
N GLY A 37 -4.77 -11.32 -5.86
CA GLY A 37 -5.93 -12.14 -5.50
C GLY A 37 -7.05 -12.08 -6.55
N PRO A 38 -8.01 -11.14 -6.47
CA PRO A 38 -8.17 -10.06 -5.48
C PRO A 38 -8.47 -10.59 -4.07
N GLY A 39 -8.08 -9.84 -3.03
CA GLY A 39 -8.39 -10.19 -1.63
C GLY A 39 -7.29 -10.93 -0.87
N ALA A 40 -6.09 -11.05 -1.44
CA ALA A 40 -4.94 -11.61 -0.75
C ALA A 40 -4.23 -10.53 0.09
N THR A 41 -3.85 -10.87 1.33
CA THR A 41 -3.17 -9.93 2.23
C THR A 41 -1.82 -9.48 1.67
N SER A 42 -1.51 -8.19 1.78
CA SER A 42 -0.20 -7.65 1.44
C SER A 42 0.89 -8.12 2.40
N LEU A 43 0.51 -8.68 3.54
CA LEU A 43 1.45 -9.35 4.45
C LEU A 43 2.06 -10.62 3.85
N PHE A 44 1.49 -11.16 2.77
CA PHE A 44 2.16 -12.21 2.00
C PHE A 44 3.51 -11.71 1.48
N GLY A 45 3.56 -10.52 0.86
CA GLY A 45 4.81 -9.94 0.37
C GLY A 45 5.77 -9.53 1.48
N LEU A 46 5.23 -9.18 2.64
CA LEU A 46 6.02 -8.91 3.84
C LEU A 46 6.73 -10.20 4.33
N PHE A 47 5.98 -11.27 4.57
CA PHE A 47 6.50 -12.46 5.25
C PHE A 47 7.12 -13.51 4.33
N ASN A 48 6.74 -13.54 3.05
CA ASN A 48 7.16 -14.61 2.13
C ASN A 48 8.07 -14.12 1.01
N GLU A 49 8.00 -12.84 0.63
CA GLU A 49 8.67 -12.36 -0.57
C GLU A 49 9.88 -11.48 -0.26
N HIS A 50 9.66 -10.19 -0.05
CA HIS A 50 10.71 -9.17 -0.05
C HIS A 50 10.72 -8.30 1.21
N GLY A 51 9.81 -8.53 2.16
CA GLY A 51 9.79 -7.82 3.44
C GLY A 51 10.95 -8.18 4.37
N PRO A 52 11.15 -7.40 5.44
CA PRO A 52 12.33 -7.51 6.29
C PRO A 52 12.32 -8.72 7.23
N ILE A 53 11.17 -9.39 7.38
CA ILE A 53 10.99 -10.50 8.31
C ILE A 53 10.39 -11.72 7.59
N GLN A 54 10.71 -12.90 8.09
CA GLN A 54 10.16 -14.17 7.62
C GLN A 54 9.67 -14.99 8.82
N VAL A 55 8.68 -15.86 8.55
CA VAL A 55 8.15 -16.82 9.53
C VAL A 55 8.88 -18.14 9.34
N ASN A 56 9.53 -18.63 10.39
CA ASN A 56 10.22 -19.91 10.40
C ASN A 56 9.22 -21.06 10.58
N ASN A 57 9.65 -22.30 10.30
CA ASN A 57 8.80 -23.50 10.41
C ASN A 57 8.24 -23.73 11.82
N ASP A 58 8.93 -23.24 12.86
CA ASP A 58 8.50 -23.31 14.26
C ASP A 58 7.58 -22.14 14.68
N GLY A 59 7.20 -21.27 13.72
CA GLY A 59 6.37 -20.09 13.96
C GLY A 59 7.13 -18.89 14.51
N SER A 60 8.44 -18.99 14.77
CA SER A 60 9.26 -17.85 15.19
C SER A 60 9.52 -16.88 14.03
N LEU A 61 9.85 -15.62 14.37
CA LEU A 61 10.23 -14.61 13.39
C LEU A 61 11.75 -14.49 13.30
N SER A 62 12.27 -14.36 12.08
CA SER A 62 13.67 -14.01 11.83
C SER A 62 13.79 -12.91 10.78
N GLU A 63 14.92 -12.22 10.76
CA GLU A 63 15.22 -11.23 9.71
C GLU A 63 15.47 -11.93 8.37
N ARG A 64 14.96 -11.34 7.29
CA ARG A 64 15.21 -11.82 5.93
C ARG A 64 16.59 -11.31 5.46
N PRO A 65 17.53 -12.19 5.05
CA PRO A 65 18.86 -11.77 4.61
C PRO A 65 18.86 -10.86 3.37
N ILE A 66 17.89 -11.05 2.47
CA ILE A 66 17.72 -10.26 1.25
C ILE A 66 16.33 -9.64 1.28
N THR A 67 16.25 -8.34 1.55
CA THR A 67 15.00 -7.60 1.62
C THR A 67 15.11 -6.28 0.87
N TRP A 68 14.01 -5.84 0.27
CA TRP A 68 13.91 -4.48 -0.29
C TRP A 68 14.01 -3.39 0.79
N ASN A 69 13.70 -3.74 2.05
CA ASN A 69 13.76 -2.80 3.16
C ASN A 69 15.19 -2.33 3.49
N SER A 70 16.21 -3.01 2.96
CA SER A 70 17.61 -2.57 3.04
C SER A 70 17.84 -1.22 2.35
N LEU A 71 17.07 -0.89 1.32
CA LEU A 71 17.23 0.33 0.51
C LEU A 71 16.00 1.24 0.55
N TYR A 72 14.81 0.69 0.77
CA TYR A 72 13.55 1.40 0.65
C TYR A 72 12.71 1.33 1.92
N SER A 73 11.89 2.35 2.15
CA SER A 73 10.85 2.29 3.17
C SER A 73 9.63 1.57 2.59
N LEU A 74 9.17 0.50 3.23
CA LEU A 74 8.11 -0.36 2.70
C LEU A 74 6.79 -0.11 3.44
N LEU A 75 5.74 0.20 2.68
CA LEU A 75 4.37 0.35 3.17
C LEU A 75 3.52 -0.78 2.60
N TYR A 76 3.09 -1.69 3.47
CA TYR A 76 2.14 -2.76 3.12
C TYR A 76 0.75 -2.31 3.51
N ILE A 77 -0.21 -2.40 2.58
CA ILE A 77 -1.63 -2.15 2.86
C ILE A 77 -2.45 -3.35 2.42
N ASP A 78 -3.28 -3.88 3.31
CA ASP A 78 -4.26 -4.91 2.97
C ASP A 78 -5.39 -4.30 2.13
N ASN A 79 -5.42 -4.67 0.85
CA ASN A 79 -6.25 -4.04 -0.17
C ASN A 79 -6.94 -5.10 -1.05
N PRO A 80 -8.23 -4.92 -1.40
CA PRO A 80 -9.16 -3.85 -0.98
C PRO A 80 -9.71 -4.03 0.44
N VAL A 81 -10.59 -3.12 0.89
CA VAL A 81 -11.35 -3.26 2.14
C VAL A 81 -11.98 -4.65 2.23
N GLY A 82 -11.84 -5.34 3.36
CA GLY A 82 -12.21 -6.75 3.54
C GLY A 82 -11.06 -7.74 3.39
N THR A 83 -9.91 -7.31 2.84
CA THR A 83 -8.70 -8.12 2.71
C THR A 83 -7.95 -8.20 4.02
N GLY A 84 -7.44 -9.38 4.39
CA GLY A 84 -6.56 -9.55 5.54
C GLY A 84 -7.16 -8.97 6.82
N TYR A 85 -6.51 -7.96 7.40
CA TYR A 85 -7.00 -7.27 8.59
C TYR A 85 -7.87 -6.03 8.30
N SER A 86 -8.02 -5.62 7.04
CA SER A 86 -8.88 -4.51 6.62
C SER A 86 -10.36 -4.88 6.72
N PHE A 87 -11.20 -3.98 7.22
CA PHE A 87 -12.62 -4.27 7.52
C PHE A 87 -13.54 -3.10 7.18
N THR A 88 -14.85 -3.39 7.12
CA THR A 88 -15.94 -2.40 7.01
C THR A 88 -17.08 -2.81 7.95
N SER A 89 -17.89 -1.86 8.40
CA SER A 89 -19.11 -2.15 9.18
C SER A 89 -20.36 -2.29 8.32
N ASN A 90 -20.25 -2.10 7.00
CA ASN A 90 -21.34 -2.19 6.05
C ASN A 90 -20.83 -2.80 4.73
N ASP A 91 -21.62 -3.69 4.12
CA ASP A 91 -21.29 -4.34 2.84
C ASP A 91 -21.13 -3.35 1.68
N GLU A 92 -21.77 -2.19 1.74
CA GLU A 92 -21.56 -1.08 0.80
C GLU A 92 -20.13 -0.52 0.86
N GLY A 93 -19.36 -0.86 1.89
CA GLY A 93 -17.95 -0.50 2.03
C GLY A 93 -16.98 -1.43 1.30
N TYR A 94 -17.44 -2.55 0.74
CA TYR A 94 -16.61 -3.41 -0.11
C TYR A 94 -16.50 -2.81 -1.51
N ALA A 95 -15.28 -2.77 -2.04
CA ALA A 95 -15.02 -2.24 -3.38
C ALA A 95 -15.69 -3.09 -4.46
N ARG A 96 -16.41 -2.45 -5.39
CA ARG A 96 -17.08 -3.12 -6.52
C ARG A 96 -16.46 -2.75 -7.87
N SER A 97 -15.53 -1.80 -7.86
CA SER A 97 -14.82 -1.30 -9.03
C SER A 97 -13.38 -0.92 -8.67
N GLN A 98 -12.52 -0.77 -9.67
CA GLN A 98 -11.16 -0.24 -9.45
C GLN A 98 -11.17 1.23 -9.01
N ASP A 99 -12.22 1.98 -9.33
CA ASP A 99 -12.41 3.35 -8.85
C ASP A 99 -12.67 3.38 -7.35
N ASP A 100 -13.45 2.43 -6.81
CA ASP A 100 -13.64 2.27 -5.37
C ASP A 100 -12.32 1.95 -4.67
N VAL A 101 -11.57 0.99 -5.21
CA VAL A 101 -10.24 0.60 -4.71
C VAL A 101 -9.30 1.80 -4.67
N ALA A 102 -9.21 2.54 -5.78
CA ALA A 102 -8.32 3.70 -5.87
C ALA A 102 -8.76 4.85 -4.95
N ARG A 103 -10.07 5.09 -4.79
CA ARG A 103 -10.60 6.08 -3.86
C ARG A 103 -10.21 5.77 -2.41
N ASP A 104 -10.41 4.53 -1.98
CA ASP A 104 -10.17 4.13 -0.59
C ASP A 104 -8.66 4.10 -0.29
N LEU A 105 -7.84 3.55 -1.20
CA LEU A 105 -6.37 3.61 -1.12
C LEU A 105 -5.86 5.05 -1.09
N HIS A 106 -6.37 5.94 -1.95
CA HIS A 106 -5.94 7.34 -1.96
C HIS A 106 -6.26 8.04 -0.64
N SER A 107 -7.43 7.77 -0.06
CA SER A 107 -7.81 8.28 1.26
C SER A 107 -6.87 7.77 2.35
N ALA A 108 -6.51 6.48 2.32
CA ALA A 108 -5.54 5.91 3.24
C ALA A 108 -4.14 6.53 3.06
N LEU A 109 -3.63 6.66 1.84
CA LEU A 109 -2.32 7.25 1.55
C LEU A 109 -2.24 8.73 1.95
N THR A 110 -3.32 9.48 1.73
CA THR A 110 -3.42 10.88 2.18
C THR A 110 -3.22 10.98 3.69
N GLN A 111 -3.89 10.12 4.47
CA GLN A 111 -3.71 10.07 5.92
C GLN A 111 -2.32 9.59 6.31
N PHE A 112 -1.78 8.58 5.61
CA PHE A 112 -0.43 8.09 5.85
C PHE A 112 0.59 9.23 5.78
N PHE A 113 0.58 10.04 4.72
CA PHE A 113 1.52 11.16 4.57
C PHE A 113 1.23 12.37 5.48
N GLN A 114 0.04 12.44 6.08
CA GLN A 114 -0.26 13.40 7.15
C GLN A 114 0.29 12.96 8.52
N ILE A 115 0.41 11.64 8.74
CA ILE A 115 0.96 11.07 9.98
C ILE A 115 2.48 10.97 9.88
N TYR A 116 2.99 10.52 8.73
CA TYR A 116 4.41 10.32 8.45
C TYR A 116 4.96 11.47 7.59
N THR A 117 4.85 12.70 8.12
CA THR A 117 5.20 13.93 7.40
C THR A 117 6.65 13.97 6.93
N ASP A 118 7.58 13.36 7.68
CA ASP A 118 9.00 13.22 7.31
C ASP A 118 9.22 12.48 5.97
N TYR A 119 8.24 11.70 5.52
CA TYR A 119 8.30 10.93 4.27
C TYR A 119 7.51 11.57 3.12
N ALA A 120 6.77 12.66 3.37
CA ALA A 120 5.87 13.25 2.38
C ALA A 120 6.61 13.79 1.14
N SER A 121 7.86 14.23 1.30
CA SER A 121 8.72 14.66 0.19
C SER A 121 9.45 13.53 -0.53
N ASN A 122 9.48 12.32 0.04
CA ASN A 122 10.26 11.22 -0.52
C ASN A 122 9.63 10.75 -1.84
N PRO A 123 10.44 10.27 -2.80
CA PRO A 123 9.90 9.60 -3.98
C PRO A 123 8.99 8.45 -3.56
N PHE A 124 7.74 8.47 -4.02
CA PHE A 124 6.75 7.46 -3.73
C PHE A 124 6.51 6.60 -4.96
N TYR A 125 6.58 5.28 -4.79
CA TYR A 125 6.26 4.32 -5.86
C TYR A 125 5.12 3.43 -5.42
N VAL A 126 4.21 3.18 -6.37
CA VAL A 126 3.18 2.15 -6.19
C VAL A 126 3.69 0.87 -6.81
N THR A 127 3.78 -0.17 -6.00
CA THR A 127 4.29 -1.49 -6.41
C THR A 127 3.31 -2.59 -6.03
N GLY A 128 3.33 -3.70 -6.75
CA GLY A 128 2.51 -4.85 -6.43
C GLY A 128 2.64 -5.98 -7.44
N GLU A 129 1.88 -7.05 -7.24
CA GLU A 129 1.90 -8.20 -8.14
C GLU A 129 0.52 -8.82 -8.42
N SER A 130 0.48 -9.72 -9.41
CA SER A 130 -0.73 -10.50 -9.75
C SER A 130 -1.92 -9.57 -10.08
N TYR A 131 -3.05 -9.68 -9.39
CA TYR A 131 -4.20 -8.80 -9.59
C TYR A 131 -3.90 -7.32 -9.29
N ALA A 132 -2.79 -7.00 -8.62
CA ALA A 132 -2.30 -5.63 -8.51
C ALA A 132 -1.89 -5.03 -9.87
N GLY A 133 -1.79 -5.84 -10.94
CA GLY A 133 -1.79 -5.38 -12.32
C GLY A 133 -2.98 -4.49 -12.70
N LYS A 134 -4.06 -4.53 -11.90
CA LYS A 134 -5.19 -3.56 -11.95
C LYS A 134 -5.09 -2.50 -10.87
N TYR A 135 -4.74 -2.86 -9.64
CA TYR A 135 -4.67 -1.89 -8.53
C TYR A 135 -3.63 -0.80 -8.75
N VAL A 136 -2.41 -1.17 -9.14
CA VAL A 136 -1.26 -0.27 -9.29
C VAL A 136 -1.55 0.87 -10.28
N PRO A 137 -2.01 0.61 -11.53
CA PRO A 137 -2.36 1.70 -12.44
C PRO A 137 -3.56 2.51 -11.95
N SER A 138 -4.57 1.89 -11.32
CA SER A 138 -5.75 2.60 -10.82
C SER A 138 -5.43 3.61 -9.71
N ILE A 139 -4.64 3.22 -8.70
CA ILE A 139 -4.21 4.17 -7.66
C ILE A 139 -3.18 5.18 -8.20
N GLY A 140 -2.29 4.75 -9.11
CA GLY A 140 -1.35 5.65 -9.77
C GLY A 140 -2.06 6.78 -10.52
N TYR A 141 -3.08 6.43 -11.31
CA TYR A 141 -3.92 7.41 -12.01
C TYR A 141 -4.68 8.31 -11.04
N LYS A 142 -5.29 7.76 -9.98
CA LYS A 142 -6.00 8.54 -8.97
C LYS A 142 -5.09 9.58 -8.31
N ILE A 143 -3.88 9.20 -7.89
CA ILE A 143 -2.90 10.13 -7.33
C ILE A 143 -2.54 11.23 -8.34
N HIS A 144 -2.29 10.86 -9.60
CA HIS A 144 -1.96 11.81 -10.65
C HIS A 144 -3.05 12.88 -10.81
N VAL A 145 -4.31 12.46 -10.90
CA VAL A 145 -5.46 13.38 -11.03
C VAL A 145 -5.63 14.27 -9.80
N GLU A 146 -5.56 13.71 -8.59
CA GLU A 146 -5.73 14.48 -7.35
C GLU A 146 -4.59 15.50 -7.15
N ASN A 147 -3.36 15.18 -7.57
CA ASN A 147 -2.23 16.09 -7.51
C ASN A 147 -2.37 17.32 -8.43
N GLN A 148 -3.17 17.23 -9.50
CA GLN A 148 -3.48 18.34 -10.40
C GLN A 148 -4.48 19.33 -9.79
N ASN A 149 -5.24 18.92 -8.77
CA ASN A 149 -6.19 19.80 -8.09
C ASN A 149 -5.41 20.88 -7.29
N PRO A 150 -5.56 22.18 -7.61
CA PRO A 150 -4.85 23.25 -6.88
C PRO A 150 -5.20 23.34 -5.39
N GLN A 151 -6.35 22.76 -4.99
CA GLN A 151 -6.85 22.76 -3.61
C GLN A 151 -6.47 21.50 -2.82
N VAL A 152 -5.72 20.57 -3.42
CA VAL A 152 -5.30 19.34 -2.73
C VAL A 152 -4.40 19.69 -1.54
N LYS A 153 -4.75 19.18 -0.36
CA LYS A 153 -4.02 19.48 0.89
C LYS A 153 -2.72 18.69 1.02
N VAL A 154 -2.67 17.50 0.43
CA VAL A 154 -1.53 16.57 0.49
C VAL A 154 -1.23 16.15 -0.93
N LYS A 155 -0.08 16.57 -1.45
CA LYS A 155 0.43 16.08 -2.74
C LYS A 155 1.32 14.89 -2.47
N ILE A 156 1.01 13.76 -3.10
CA ILE A 156 1.83 12.55 -3.00
C ILE A 156 2.88 12.62 -4.11
N ASN A 157 4.17 12.55 -3.76
CA ASN A 157 5.29 12.64 -4.71
C ASN A 157 5.46 11.34 -5.53
N LEU A 158 4.46 11.02 -6.35
CA LEU A 158 4.44 9.81 -7.19
C LEU A 158 5.57 9.87 -8.23
N ALA A 159 6.55 9.00 -8.07
CA ALA A 159 7.75 8.92 -8.91
C ALA A 159 7.69 7.77 -9.93
N GLY A 160 6.87 6.75 -9.69
CA GLY A 160 6.72 5.65 -10.63
C GLY A 160 5.82 4.52 -10.15
N LEU A 161 5.62 3.55 -11.05
CA LEU A 161 4.81 2.35 -10.85
C LEU A 161 5.66 1.11 -11.18
N SER A 162 5.47 0.02 -10.44
CA SER A 162 6.10 -1.28 -10.74
C SER A 162 5.12 -2.42 -10.51
N MET A 163 5.08 -3.40 -11.41
CA MET A 163 4.16 -4.53 -11.33
C MET A 163 4.89 -5.84 -11.63
N GLY A 164 4.87 -6.78 -10.70
CA GLY A 164 5.35 -8.15 -10.90
C GLY A 164 4.24 -9.05 -11.42
N ASN A 165 4.47 -9.75 -12.55
CA ASN A 165 3.55 -10.77 -13.08
C ASN A 165 2.07 -10.33 -13.09
N GLY A 166 1.81 -9.09 -13.53
CA GLY A 166 0.51 -8.43 -13.39
C GLY A 166 -0.57 -9.00 -14.31
N TRP A 167 -1.78 -9.19 -13.77
CA TRP A 167 -2.99 -9.47 -14.53
C TRP A 167 -3.61 -8.17 -15.06
N THR A 168 -3.08 -7.68 -16.19
CA THR A 168 -3.42 -6.35 -16.72
C THR A 168 -4.51 -6.40 -17.80
N ASP A 169 -4.29 -7.14 -18.88
CA ASP A 169 -5.15 -7.22 -20.08
C ASP A 169 -5.62 -8.68 -20.32
N PRO A 170 -6.85 -9.05 -19.92
CA PRO A 170 -7.38 -10.42 -19.94
C PRO A 170 -8.03 -10.85 -21.27
#